data_AF-A0A1N6G2J5-F1
#
_entry.id   AF-A0A1N6G2J5-F1
#
_cell.length_a   1.000
_cell.length_b   1.000
_cell.length_c   1.000
_cell.angle_alpha   90.00
_cell.angle_beta   90.00
_cell.angle_gamma   90.00
#
_symmetry.space_group_name_H-M   'P 1'
#
loop_
_entity.id
_entity.type
_entity.pdbx_description
1 polymer ?
#
loop_
_entity_poly.entity_id
_entity_poly.type
_entity_poly.pdbx_seq_one_letter_code
_entity_poly.pdbx_strand_id
1 'polypeptide(L)'
;MLGADAVTMSQPVSEGESNPLVKTEPLNPLRNPSYPQRIHIHERAHWQGVLKSCEERIAKAGQKLTAIGAGPNRATVERLYAQMLGARDQVADAAQRLPSETGGLYEEDRHRLEEGVAALERLLKRWESL
;
A
#
# COMPACT_ATOMS: atom_id res chain seq x y z
N MET A 1 24.25 11.02 56.71
CA MET A 1 24.22 10.71 55.25
C MET A 1 22.93 10.00 54.94
N LEU A 2 21.95 10.72 54.41
CA LEU A 2 20.71 10.16 53.86
C LEU A 2 20.46 10.95 52.58
N GLY A 3 20.86 10.35 51.45
CA GLY A 3 20.46 10.80 50.12
C GLY A 3 19.06 10.27 49.83
N ALA A 4 18.22 11.10 49.25
CA ALA A 4 17.02 10.69 48.55
C ALA A 4 16.89 11.60 47.34
N ASP A 5 17.20 11.01 46.20
CA ASP A 5 17.23 11.63 44.88
C ASP A 5 15.86 12.19 44.48
N ALA A 6 15.89 13.38 43.87
CA ALA A 6 14.75 14.01 43.26
C ALA A 6 14.29 13.23 42.02
N VAL A 7 13.16 12.55 42.10
CA VAL A 7 12.49 11.94 40.95
C VAL A 7 11.78 13.04 40.17
N THR A 8 12.39 13.46 39.06
CA THR A 8 11.82 14.39 38.08
C THR A 8 10.64 13.74 37.38
N MET A 9 9.44 14.28 37.59
CA MET A 9 8.23 13.88 36.89
C MET A 9 8.25 14.39 35.44
N SER A 10 7.95 13.48 34.52
CA SER A 10 7.95 13.65 33.07
C SER A 10 7.04 14.79 32.58
N GLN A 11 7.53 15.54 31.59
CA GLN A 11 6.75 16.51 30.82
C GLN A 11 5.69 15.82 29.94
N PRO A 12 4.52 16.43 29.72
CA PRO A 12 3.57 15.96 28.70
C PRO A 12 4.10 16.28 27.29
N VAL A 13 4.10 15.26 26.43
CA VAL A 13 4.35 15.38 24.99
C VAL A 13 3.25 16.26 24.39
N SER A 14 3.65 17.38 23.79
CA SER A 14 2.75 18.21 22.98
C SER A 14 2.30 17.41 21.77
N GLU A 15 1.01 17.09 21.73
CA GLU A 15 0.37 16.56 20.54
C GLU A 15 0.41 17.64 19.46
N GLY A 16 1.10 17.33 18.35
CA GLY A 16 1.15 18.20 17.18
C GLY A 16 -0.25 18.35 16.58
N GLU A 17 -0.83 19.53 16.73
CA GLU A 17 -2.06 19.95 16.06
C GLU A 17 -1.88 19.87 14.55
N SER A 18 -2.34 18.77 13.96
CA SER A 18 -2.64 18.70 12.53
C SER A 18 -4.09 19.12 12.38
N ASN A 19 -4.31 20.40 12.10
CA ASN A 19 -5.63 20.94 11.81
C ASN A 19 -5.85 20.95 10.29
N PRO A 20 -6.56 19.96 9.68
CA PRO A 20 -7.04 20.13 8.33
C PRO A 20 -8.34 20.94 8.37
N LEU A 21 -8.36 22.04 7.63
CA LEU A 21 -9.53 22.86 7.32
C LEU A 21 -10.73 21.98 6.93
N VAL A 22 -11.67 21.82 7.86
CA VAL A 22 -12.93 21.09 7.64
C VAL A 22 -13.79 21.89 6.68
N LYS A 23 -13.86 21.46 5.42
CA LYS A 23 -14.97 21.85 4.53
C LYS A 23 -16.25 21.30 5.17
N THR A 24 -17.08 22.18 5.71
CA THR A 24 -18.36 21.82 6.32
C THR A 24 -19.35 21.45 5.22
N GLU A 25 -19.32 20.19 4.79
CA GLU A 25 -20.47 19.61 4.08
C GLU A 25 -21.69 19.60 5.01
N PRO A 26 -22.92 19.77 4.47
CA PRO A 26 -24.13 19.77 5.28
C PRO A 26 -24.26 18.46 6.05
N LEU A 27 -24.39 18.56 7.39
CA LEU A 27 -24.58 17.42 8.28
C LEU A 27 -25.87 16.68 7.89
N ASN A 28 -25.72 15.47 7.34
CA ASN A 28 -26.84 14.56 7.14
C ASN A 28 -27.29 14.05 8.53
N PRO A 29 -28.51 14.36 8.99
CA PRO A 29 -28.98 14.00 10.33
C PRO A 29 -29.10 12.49 10.56
N LEU A 30 -29.04 11.68 9.49
CA LEU A 30 -29.05 10.20 9.56
C LEU A 30 -27.63 9.60 9.69
N ARG A 31 -26.58 10.42 9.62
CA ARG A 31 -25.19 9.97 9.77
C ARG A 31 -24.65 10.44 11.11
N ASN A 32 -24.06 9.51 11.87
CA ASN A 32 -23.35 9.86 13.09
C ASN A 32 -22.08 10.68 12.70
N PRO A 33 -21.97 11.94 13.12
CA PRO A 33 -20.85 12.81 12.76
C PRO A 33 -19.50 12.36 13.35
N SER A 34 -19.51 11.48 14.34
CA SER A 34 -18.29 10.94 14.96
C SER A 34 -17.62 9.83 14.15
N TYR A 35 -18.30 9.25 13.15
CA TYR A 35 -17.68 8.25 12.27
C TYR A 35 -16.89 8.94 11.16
N PRO A 36 -15.66 8.49 10.88
CA PRO A 36 -14.86 9.08 9.82
C PRO A 36 -15.53 8.90 8.46
N GLN A 37 -15.51 9.96 7.66
CA GLN A 37 -16.13 9.96 6.35
C GLN A 37 -15.24 9.23 5.34
N ARG A 38 -15.84 8.36 4.53
CA ARG A 38 -15.17 7.70 3.40
C ARG A 38 -15.06 8.65 2.23
N ILE A 39 -14.00 9.45 2.21
CA ILE A 39 -13.79 10.48 1.18
C ILE A 39 -13.11 9.91 -0.09
N HIS A 40 -12.39 8.78 0.00
CA HIS A 40 -11.55 8.23 -1.07
C HIS A 40 -12.28 7.30 -2.06
N ILE A 41 -13.62 7.17 -1.98
CA ILE A 41 -14.37 6.26 -2.86
C ILE A 41 -14.16 6.59 -4.34
N HIS A 42 -14.01 7.87 -4.67
CA HIS A 42 -13.79 8.36 -6.03
C HIS A 42 -12.46 7.89 -6.64
N GLU A 43 -11.47 7.50 -5.82
CA GLU A 43 -10.16 7.02 -6.26
C GLU A 43 -10.18 5.54 -6.68
N ARG A 44 -11.29 4.81 -6.47
CA ARG A 44 -11.39 3.38 -6.81
C ARG A 44 -10.90 3.07 -8.23
N ALA A 45 -11.33 3.88 -9.21
CA ALA A 45 -10.94 3.69 -10.60
C ALA A 45 -9.44 3.86 -10.81
N HIS A 46 -8.80 4.78 -10.06
CA HIS A 46 -7.37 4.99 -10.10
C HIS A 46 -6.61 3.75 -9.59
N TRP A 47 -6.94 3.27 -8.39
CA TRP A 47 -6.27 2.11 -7.78
C TRP A 47 -6.49 0.82 -8.57
N GLN A 48 -7.68 0.63 -9.15
CA GLN A 48 -7.93 -0.46 -10.10
C GLN A 48 -7.10 -0.35 -11.38
N GLY A 49 -6.88 0.87 -11.88
CA GLY A 49 -5.98 1.12 -13.01
C GLY A 49 -4.54 0.74 -12.71
N VAL A 50 -4.06 1.04 -11.50
CA VAL A 50 -2.72 0.63 -11.03
C VAL A 50 -2.59 -0.90 -11.00
N LEU A 51 -3.54 -1.59 -10.36
CA LEU A 51 -3.55 -3.06 -10.32
C LEU A 51 -3.55 -3.66 -11.73
N LYS A 52 -4.42 -3.15 -12.62
CA LYS A 52 -4.49 -3.63 -14.00
C LYS A 52 -3.16 -3.47 -14.74
N SER A 53 -2.48 -2.33 -14.57
CA SER A 53 -1.14 -2.11 -15.14
C SER A 53 -0.12 -3.14 -14.63
N CYS A 54 -0.14 -3.44 -13.33
CA CYS A 54 0.70 -4.49 -12.75
C CYS A 54 0.40 -5.87 -13.37
N GLU A 55 -0.86 -6.24 -13.49
CA GLU A 55 -1.30 -7.51 -14.07
C GLU A 55 -0.89 -7.65 -15.54
N GLU A 56 -1.03 -6.59 -16.34
CA GLU A 56 -0.63 -6.58 -17.75
C GLU A 56 0.89 -6.81 -17.91
N ARG A 57 1.70 -6.20 -17.03
CA ARG A 57 3.16 -6.37 -17.04
C ARG A 57 3.56 -7.79 -16.65
N ILE A 58 2.88 -8.37 -15.66
CA ILE A 58 3.12 -9.76 -15.22
C ILE A 58 2.67 -10.74 -16.30
N ALA A 59 1.53 -10.51 -16.95
CA ALA A 59 1.05 -11.36 -18.04
C ALA A 59 2.08 -11.46 -19.18
N LYS A 60 2.75 -10.35 -19.53
CA LYS A 60 3.85 -10.35 -20.51
C LYS A 60 5.06 -11.18 -20.03
N ALA A 61 5.40 -11.10 -18.74
CA ALA A 61 6.46 -11.95 -18.17
C ALA A 61 6.07 -13.44 -18.21
N GLY A 62 4.81 -13.76 -17.91
CA GLY A 62 4.27 -15.12 -17.98
C GLY A 62 4.31 -15.72 -19.39
N GLN A 63 3.95 -14.93 -20.41
CA GLN A 63 4.06 -15.35 -21.81
C GLN A 63 5.51 -15.68 -22.19
N LYS A 64 6.48 -14.85 -21.75
CA LYS A 64 7.91 -15.11 -21.95
C LYS A 64 8.37 -16.38 -21.22
N LEU A 65 7.91 -16.60 -19.98
CA LEU A 65 8.22 -17.82 -19.22
C LEU A 65 7.76 -19.08 -19.97
N THR A 66 6.55 -19.07 -20.52
CA THR A 66 6.02 -20.19 -21.30
C THR A 66 6.88 -20.48 -22.53
N ALA A 67 7.44 -19.45 -23.17
CA ALA A 67 8.30 -19.59 -24.35
C ALA A 67 9.71 -20.13 -24.05
N ILE A 68 10.25 -19.89 -22.84
CA ILE A 68 11.66 -20.23 -22.48
C ILE A 68 11.93 -21.75 -22.39
N GLY A 69 10.91 -22.61 -22.44
CA GLY A 69 11.11 -24.07 -22.47
C GLY A 69 11.82 -24.62 -21.23
N ALA A 70 12.21 -25.89 -21.23
CA ALA A 70 12.99 -26.49 -20.15
C ALA A 70 14.49 -26.17 -20.36
N GLY A 71 15.09 -25.42 -19.44
CA GLY A 71 16.49 -25.03 -19.51
C GLY A 71 17.09 -24.82 -18.11
N PRO A 72 18.43 -24.72 -18.00
CA PRO A 72 19.12 -24.65 -16.71
C PRO A 72 18.70 -23.45 -15.86
N ASN A 73 18.26 -22.35 -16.49
CA ASN A 73 17.85 -21.12 -15.79
C ASN A 73 16.35 -21.09 -15.44
N ARG A 74 15.56 -22.09 -15.86
CA ARG A 74 14.10 -22.06 -15.73
C ARG A 74 13.64 -21.87 -14.28
N ALA A 75 14.23 -22.60 -13.33
CA ALA A 75 13.85 -22.50 -11.92
C ALA A 75 14.07 -21.09 -11.33
N THR A 76 15.12 -20.38 -11.79
CA THR A 76 15.39 -19.00 -11.38
C THR A 76 14.33 -18.04 -11.94
N VAL A 77 13.97 -18.22 -13.21
CA VAL A 77 12.95 -17.42 -13.90
C VAL A 77 11.57 -17.67 -13.27
N GLU A 78 11.21 -18.92 -12.98
CA GLU A 78 9.96 -19.29 -12.31
C GLU A 78 9.87 -18.69 -10.90
N ARG A 79 10.97 -18.71 -10.14
CA ARG A 79 11.02 -18.06 -8.82
C ARG A 79 10.80 -16.55 -8.93
N LEU A 80 11.42 -15.90 -9.91
CA LEU A 80 11.25 -14.47 -10.13
C LEU A 80 9.80 -14.14 -10.51
N TYR A 81 9.19 -14.95 -11.37
CA TYR A 81 7.78 -14.82 -11.73
C TYR A 81 6.85 -15.00 -10.51
N ALA A 82 7.10 -15.98 -9.65
CA ALA A 82 6.34 -16.17 -8.42
C ALA A 82 6.45 -14.97 -7.46
N GLN A 83 7.62 -14.33 -7.39
CA GLN A 83 7.79 -13.09 -6.62
C GLN A 83 6.95 -11.95 -7.19
N MET A 84 6.82 -11.85 -8.51
CA MET A 84 5.96 -10.84 -9.14
C MET A 84 4.49 -11.04 -8.79
N LEU A 85 4.03 -12.30 -8.76
CA LEU A 85 2.67 -12.64 -8.33
C LEU A 85 2.43 -12.20 -6.88
N GLY A 86 3.37 -12.47 -5.98
CA GLY A 86 3.28 -12.01 -4.58
C GLY A 86 3.22 -10.49 -4.45
N ALA A 87 4.02 -9.75 -5.22
CA ALA A 87 3.95 -8.28 -5.23
C ALA A 87 2.60 -7.77 -5.77
N ARG A 88 2.05 -8.42 -6.80
CA ARG A 88 0.72 -8.11 -7.33
C ARG A 88 -0.38 -8.36 -6.32
N ASP A 89 -0.29 -9.42 -5.52
CA ASP A 89 -1.31 -9.72 -4.51
C ASP A 89 -1.31 -8.66 -3.39
N GLN A 90 -0.14 -8.13 -3.02
CA GLN A 90 -0.05 -6.98 -2.10
C GLN A 90 -0.72 -5.73 -2.67
N VAL A 91 -0.47 -5.44 -3.96
CA VAL A 91 -1.12 -4.31 -4.66
C VAL A 91 -2.64 -4.52 -4.74
N ALA A 92 -3.09 -5.75 -5.02
CA ALA A 92 -4.50 -6.08 -5.15
C ALA A 92 -5.26 -5.89 -3.83
N ASP A 93 -4.71 -6.38 -2.72
CA ASP A 93 -5.31 -6.23 -1.39
C ASP A 93 -5.45 -4.75 -1.01
N ALA A 94 -4.37 -3.98 -1.15
CA ALA A 94 -4.38 -2.56 -0.83
C ALA A 94 -5.33 -1.76 -1.76
N ALA A 95 -5.32 -2.03 -3.07
CA ALA A 95 -6.19 -1.36 -4.04
C ALA A 95 -7.69 -1.61 -3.78
N GLN A 96 -8.04 -2.77 -3.21
CA GLN A 96 -9.41 -3.10 -2.83
C GLN A 96 -9.85 -2.35 -1.55
N ARG A 97 -8.93 -2.21 -0.57
CA ARG A 97 -9.21 -1.60 0.73
C ARG A 97 -9.27 -0.07 0.68
N LEU A 98 -8.30 0.54 0.00
CA LEU A 98 -8.07 2.00 -0.05
C LEU A 98 -9.35 2.85 -0.20
N PRO A 99 -10.27 2.56 -1.15
CA PRO A 99 -11.46 3.40 -1.35
C PRO A 99 -12.42 3.41 -0.15
N SER A 100 -12.29 2.47 0.79
CA SER A 100 -13.14 2.31 1.96
C SER A 100 -12.49 2.74 3.27
N GLU A 101 -11.17 2.93 3.28
CA GLU A 101 -10.40 3.32 4.45
C GLU A 101 -10.48 4.83 4.73
N THR A 102 -10.12 5.21 5.95
CA THR A 102 -10.16 6.60 6.42
C THR A 102 -8.98 6.93 7.33
N GLY A 103 -8.49 8.16 7.28
CA GLY A 103 -7.44 8.63 8.19
C GLY A 103 -6.14 7.82 8.05
N GLY A 104 -5.54 7.43 9.18
CA GLY A 104 -4.25 6.72 9.19
C GLY A 104 -4.27 5.36 8.46
N LEU A 105 -5.40 4.65 8.44
CA LEU A 105 -5.53 3.37 7.73
C LEU A 105 -5.42 3.55 6.21
N TYR A 106 -5.94 4.67 5.69
CA TYR A 106 -5.80 4.99 4.27
C TYR A 106 -4.32 5.23 3.91
N GLU A 107 -3.61 6.00 4.73
CA GLU A 107 -2.18 6.27 4.49
C GLU A 107 -1.31 5.01 4.60
N GLU A 108 -1.62 4.13 5.55
CA GLU A 108 -0.94 2.84 5.70
C GLU A 108 -1.15 1.94 4.47
N ASP A 109 -2.40 1.78 4.01
CA ASP A 109 -2.70 0.97 2.83
C ASP A 109 -2.15 1.61 1.55
N ARG A 110 -2.09 2.95 1.48
CA ARG A 110 -1.48 3.67 0.35
C ARG A 110 0.01 3.39 0.28
N HIS A 111 0.70 3.47 1.41
CA HIS A 111 2.12 3.16 1.48
C HIS A 111 2.40 1.69 1.13
N ARG A 112 1.57 0.75 1.60
CA ARG A 112 1.67 -0.68 1.22
C ARG A 112 1.52 -0.89 -0.28
N LEU A 113 0.56 -0.19 -0.90
CA LEU A 113 0.36 -0.24 -2.35
C LEU A 113 1.59 0.29 -3.09
N GLU A 114 2.09 1.45 -2.70
CA GLU A 114 3.28 2.08 -3.30
C GLU A 114 4.51 1.17 -3.20
N GLU A 115 4.74 0.54 -2.04
CA GLU A 115 5.81 -0.43 -1.84
C GLU A 115 5.65 -1.69 -2.67
N GLY A 116 4.42 -2.21 -2.80
CA GLY A 116 4.11 -3.35 -3.67
C GLY A 116 4.41 -3.05 -5.15
N VAL A 117 4.04 -1.85 -5.61
CA VAL A 117 4.38 -1.38 -6.96
C VAL A 117 5.89 -1.26 -7.15
N ALA A 118 6.59 -0.62 -6.20
CA ALA A 118 8.04 -0.47 -6.26
C ALA A 118 8.77 -1.83 -6.23
N ALA A 119 8.27 -2.80 -5.46
CA ALA A 119 8.78 -4.17 -5.44
C ALA A 119 8.61 -4.83 -6.81
N LEU A 120 7.43 -4.73 -7.43
CA LEU A 120 7.19 -5.26 -8.77
C LEU A 120 8.13 -4.64 -9.80
N GLU A 121 8.40 -3.33 -9.73
CA GLU A 121 9.34 -2.67 -10.64
C GLU A 121 10.76 -3.21 -10.49
N ARG A 122 11.23 -3.44 -9.27
CA ARG A 122 12.54 -4.05 -9.03
C ARG A 122 12.62 -5.46 -9.63
N LEU A 123 11.56 -6.25 -9.48
CA LEU A 123 11.47 -7.61 -10.02
C LEU A 123 11.46 -7.62 -11.56
N LEU A 124 10.73 -6.68 -12.18
CA LEU A 124 10.67 -6.55 -13.63
C LEU A 124 11.99 -6.07 -14.24
N LYS A 125 12.68 -5.13 -13.59
CA LYS A 125 14.03 -4.74 -14.02
C LYS A 125 15.00 -5.92 -13.98
N ARG A 126 14.92 -6.72 -12.91
CA ARG A 126 15.70 -7.96 -12.80
C ARG A 126 15.33 -8.95 -13.90
N TRP A 127 14.05 -9.08 -14.22
CA TRP A 127 13.56 -9.96 -15.29
C TRP A 127 14.09 -9.54 -16.66
N GLU A 128 14.14 -8.25 -16.96
CA GLU A 128 14.66 -7.71 -18.21
C GLU A 128 16.18 -7.88 -18.37
N SER A 129 16.89 -8.05 -17.26
CA SER A 129 18.33 -8.32 -17.24
C SER A 129 18.71 -9.80 -17.36
N LEU A 130 17.73 -10.71 -17.42
CA LEU A 130 17.93 -12.15 -17.64
C LEU A 130 18.03 -12.48 -19.13
#